data_AF-A0A9P4NFQ2-F1
#
_entry.id   AF-A0A9P4NFQ2-F1
#
_cell.length_a   1.000
_cell.length_b   1.000
_cell.length_c   1.000
_cell.angle_alpha   90.00
_cell.angle_beta   90.00
_cell.angle_gamma   90.00
#
_symmetry.space_group_name_H-M   'P 1'
#
loop_
_entity.id
_entity.type
_entity.pdbx_description
1 polymer ?
#
loop_
_entity_poly.entity_id
_entity_poly.type
_entity_poly.pdbx_seq_one_letter_code
_entity_poly.pdbx_strand_id
1 'polypeptide(L)'
;MATGGLVKMLKREFYSLFKRAFESSFTEKNILSAWIQAGLQPFDPQVVLSRIRTTAKRPSTGTSKSSASSIFNPQNTQKVRQLIKRVNNNQPSRDVQMLSDAFITLATNNACLTTKVEGLTRAVNTAKQRQKKGIPVLPTLLLQPNEGKSQFWSPTKLKDEERITNAKKTAQEEEKIRKAE
;
A
#
# COMPACT_ATOMS: atom_id res chain seq x y z
N MET A 1 2.39 3.32 -1.41
CA MET A 1 1.20 2.45 -1.30
C MET A 1 0.40 2.60 -2.59
N ALA A 2 0.34 1.54 -3.39
CA ALA A 2 -0.19 1.57 -4.76
C ALA A 2 -1.72 1.36 -4.78
N THR A 3 -2.43 2.09 -5.64
CA THR A 3 -3.89 1.98 -5.90
C THR A 3 -4.24 0.82 -6.85
N GLY A 4 -3.34 -0.17 -7.00
CA GLY A 4 -3.52 -1.28 -7.93
C GLY A 4 -3.64 -0.88 -9.41
N GLY A 5 -3.17 0.32 -9.80
CA GLY A 5 -3.26 0.82 -11.18
C GLY A 5 -4.64 1.33 -11.61
N LEU A 6 -5.63 1.34 -10.70
CA LEU A 6 -7.02 1.70 -11.00
C LEU A 6 -7.25 3.20 -11.25
N VAL A 7 -6.32 4.05 -10.81
CA VAL A 7 -6.36 5.50 -10.99
C VAL A 7 -5.02 5.95 -11.54
N LYS A 8 -5.04 6.80 -12.58
CA LYS A 8 -3.82 7.42 -13.14
C LYS A 8 -3.06 8.13 -12.01
N MET A 9 -1.83 7.68 -11.77
CA MET A 9 -0.95 8.25 -10.75
C MET A 9 -0.45 9.61 -11.25
N LEU A 10 -0.68 10.66 -10.46
CA LEU A 10 -0.18 12.00 -10.75
C LEU A 10 1.26 12.14 -10.26
N LYS A 11 2.05 13.01 -10.90
CA LYS A 11 3.45 13.28 -10.51
C LYS A 11 3.61 13.59 -9.02
N ARG A 12 2.67 14.33 -8.42
CA ARG A 12 2.67 14.64 -6.98
C ARG A 12 2.48 13.40 -6.10
N GLU A 13 1.59 12.49 -6.48
CA GLU A 13 1.34 11.25 -5.73
C GLU A 13 2.50 10.27 -5.91
N PHE A 14 3.06 10.19 -7.11
CA PHE A 14 4.31 9.45 -7.34
C PHE A 14 5.42 10.00 -6.45
N TYR A 15 5.66 11.32 -6.47
CA TYR A 15 6.77 11.93 -5.76
C TYR A 15 6.65 11.77 -4.25
N SER A 16 5.46 11.88 -3.65
CA SER A 16 5.30 11.67 -2.21
C SER A 16 5.61 10.22 -1.80
N LEU A 17 5.23 9.24 -2.63
CA LEU A 17 5.55 7.83 -2.41
C LEU A 17 7.04 7.54 -2.64
N PHE A 18 7.58 8.03 -3.75
CA PHE A 18 8.98 7.88 -4.13
C PHE A 18 9.87 8.50 -3.07
N LYS A 19 9.64 9.75 -2.67
CA LYS A 19 10.47 10.48 -1.70
C LYS A 19 10.56 9.71 -0.38
N ARG A 20 9.44 9.21 0.15
CA ARG A 20 9.44 8.43 1.38
C ARG A 20 10.20 7.10 1.24
N ALA A 21 10.01 6.41 0.11
CA ALA A 21 10.74 5.18 -0.16
C ALA A 21 12.24 5.44 -0.33
N PHE A 22 12.59 6.49 -1.07
CA PHE A 22 13.96 6.94 -1.31
C PHE A 22 14.67 7.29 -0.01
N GLU A 23 14.06 8.10 0.85
CA GLU A 23 14.60 8.45 2.17
C GLU A 23 14.78 7.22 3.06
N SER A 24 13.87 6.24 2.96
CA SER A 24 13.98 4.98 3.70
C SER A 24 15.05 4.04 3.13
N SER A 25 15.30 4.06 1.83
CA SER A 25 16.23 3.14 1.17
C SER A 25 17.65 3.69 1.12
N PHE A 26 17.82 4.97 0.79
CA PHE A 26 19.10 5.67 0.70
C PHE A 26 19.55 6.19 2.07
N THR A 27 19.71 5.26 3.01
CA THR A 27 20.37 5.52 4.29
C THR A 27 21.81 5.04 4.21
N GLU A 28 22.72 5.70 4.94
CA GLU A 28 24.13 5.29 5.00
C GLU A 28 24.30 3.82 5.35
N LYS A 29 23.53 3.33 6.33
CA LYS A 29 23.50 1.91 6.72
C LYS A 29 23.16 0.98 5.56
N ASN A 30 22.12 1.31 4.79
CA ASN A 30 21.70 0.48 3.66
C ASN A 30 22.73 0.53 2.54
N ILE A 31 23.29 1.71 2.25
CA ILE A 31 24.34 1.87 1.24
C ILE A 31 25.57 1.04 1.65
N LEU A 32 26.10 1.21 2.85
CA LEU A 32 27.24 0.41 3.34
C LEU A 32 26.92 -1.10 3.30
N SER A 33 25.73 -1.51 3.72
CA SER A 33 25.33 -2.92 3.63
C SER A 33 25.32 -3.46 2.20
N ALA A 34 24.91 -2.65 1.22
CA ALA A 34 24.90 -3.03 -0.19
C ALA A 34 26.32 -3.16 -0.75
N TRP A 35 27.24 -2.27 -0.35
CA TRP A 35 28.64 -2.33 -0.75
C TRP A 35 29.35 -3.55 -0.14
N ILE A 36 29.09 -3.85 1.14
CA ILE A 36 29.61 -5.05 1.82
C ILE A 36 29.07 -6.30 1.12
N GLN A 37 27.77 -6.32 0.81
CA GLN A 37 27.15 -7.46 0.15
C GLN A 37 27.66 -7.67 -1.29
N ALA A 38 28.05 -6.60 -1.98
CA ALA A 38 28.71 -6.66 -3.27
C ALA A 38 30.21 -7.00 -3.17
N GLY A 39 30.79 -6.98 -1.97
CA GLY A 39 32.23 -7.17 -1.76
C GLY A 39 33.07 -6.01 -2.30
N LEU A 40 32.50 -4.80 -2.39
CA LEU A 40 33.20 -3.61 -2.91
C LEU A 40 33.92 -2.86 -1.80
N GLN A 41 33.27 -2.69 -0.64
CA GLN A 41 33.84 -2.00 0.51
C GLN A 41 33.42 -2.71 1.81
N PRO A 42 34.37 -3.37 2.51
CA PRO A 42 35.74 -3.68 2.10
C PRO A 42 35.77 -4.54 0.81
N PHE A 43 36.87 -4.45 0.05
CA PHE A 43 37.00 -5.24 -1.18
C PHE A 43 37.19 -6.73 -0.85
N ASP A 44 36.16 -7.53 -1.09
CA ASP A 44 36.15 -8.98 -0.92
C ASP A 44 35.25 -9.68 -1.97
N PRO A 45 35.82 -10.12 -3.11
CA PRO A 45 35.05 -10.80 -4.15
C PRO A 45 34.48 -12.16 -3.71
N GLN A 46 34.99 -12.78 -2.63
CA GLN A 46 34.51 -14.08 -2.18
C GLN A 46 33.07 -14.03 -1.66
N VAL A 47 32.60 -12.87 -1.19
CA VAL A 47 31.21 -12.66 -0.75
C VAL A 47 30.21 -12.99 -1.85
N VAL A 48 30.53 -12.63 -3.10
CA VAL A 48 29.69 -12.91 -4.27
C VAL A 48 29.98 -14.30 -4.84
N LEU A 49 31.26 -14.65 -4.98
CA LEU A 49 31.67 -15.93 -5.58
C LEU A 49 31.21 -17.15 -4.77
N SER A 50 31.21 -17.06 -3.43
CA SER A 50 30.73 -18.13 -2.55
C SER A 50 29.26 -18.45 -2.79
N ARG A 51 28.40 -17.44 -2.97
CA ARG A 51 26.97 -17.61 -3.24
C ARG A 51 26.73 -18.37 -4.55
N ILE A 52 27.43 -17.99 -5.62
CA ILE A 52 27.34 -18.64 -6.93
C ILE A 52 27.81 -20.10 -6.86
N ARG A 53 28.88 -20.37 -6.10
CA ARG A 53 29.38 -21.73 -5.89
C ARG A 53 28.43 -22.59 -5.07
N THR A 54 27.76 -22.01 -4.06
CA THR A 54 26.81 -22.75 -3.21
C THR A 54 25.49 -23.11 -3.90
N THR A 55 25.06 -22.36 -4.94
CA THR A 55 23.81 -22.67 -5.67
C THR A 55 23.85 -23.97 -6.48
N ALA A 56 25.01 -24.61 -6.62
CA ALA A 56 25.12 -25.94 -7.22
C ALA A 56 24.50 -27.06 -6.36
N LYS A 57 24.27 -26.82 -5.05
CA LYS A 57 23.61 -27.78 -4.16
C LYS A 57 22.24 -27.24 -3.73
N ARG A 58 21.19 -27.78 -4.33
CA ARG A 58 19.79 -27.52 -3.96
C ARG A 58 19.63 -27.69 -2.44
N PRO A 59 19.29 -26.65 -1.66
CA PRO A 59 19.14 -26.81 -0.22
C PRO A 59 17.94 -27.73 0.04
N SER A 60 18.19 -28.86 0.72
CA SER A 60 17.10 -29.58 1.38
C SER A 60 16.55 -28.66 2.46
N THR A 61 15.23 -28.55 2.52
CA THR A 61 14.54 -27.61 3.40
C THR A 61 14.72 -28.07 4.84
N GLY A 62 15.73 -27.55 5.53
CA GLY A 62 15.95 -27.77 6.95
C GLY A 62 14.74 -27.30 7.75
N THR A 63 14.20 -28.22 8.55
CA THR A 63 13.07 -28.00 9.46
C THR A 63 13.49 -27.07 10.60
N SER A 64 13.34 -25.75 10.41
CA SER A 64 13.41 -24.81 11.53
C SER A 64 12.31 -25.19 12.54
N LYS A 65 12.72 -25.67 13.71
CA LYS A 65 11.84 -25.96 14.85
C LYS A 65 11.21 -24.64 15.32
N SER A 66 10.05 -24.29 14.77
CA SER A 66 9.30 -23.12 15.21
C SER A 66 8.58 -23.43 16.52
N SER A 67 8.88 -22.64 17.54
CA SER A 67 8.20 -22.59 18.83
C SER A 67 6.67 -22.60 18.69
N ALA A 68 6.00 -23.38 19.54
CA ALA A 68 4.57 -23.71 19.49
C ALA A 68 3.60 -22.53 19.74
N SER A 69 4.11 -21.31 19.97
CA SER A 69 3.29 -20.13 20.34
C SER A 69 3.06 -19.13 19.22
N SER A 70 3.58 -19.36 18.00
CA SER A 70 3.37 -18.39 16.92
C SER A 70 1.91 -18.46 16.44
N ILE A 71 1.13 -17.42 16.77
CA ILE A 71 -0.26 -17.18 16.37
C ILE A 71 -0.46 -17.71 14.94
N PHE A 72 -1.32 -18.72 14.80
CA PHE A 72 -1.67 -19.31 13.52
C PHE A 72 -2.35 -18.24 12.68
N ASN A 73 -1.60 -17.62 11.77
CA ASN A 73 -2.18 -16.75 10.76
C ASN A 73 -2.60 -17.64 9.58
N PRO A 74 -3.90 -17.78 9.28
CA PRO A 74 -4.39 -18.61 8.18
C PRO A 74 -3.88 -18.15 6.80
N GLN A 75 -3.39 -16.91 6.68
CA GLN A 75 -2.74 -16.39 5.47
C GLN A 75 -1.33 -16.99 5.26
N ASN A 76 -0.73 -17.60 6.28
CA ASN A 76 0.59 -18.21 6.17
C ASN A 76 0.48 -19.66 5.69
N THR A 77 0.38 -19.83 4.36
CA THR A 77 0.26 -21.12 3.69
C THR A 77 1.40 -22.08 4.02
N GLN A 78 2.60 -21.59 4.36
CA GLN A 78 3.74 -22.42 4.74
C GLN A 78 3.52 -23.11 6.10
N LYS A 79 3.01 -22.38 7.10
CA LYS A 79 2.67 -22.94 8.41
C LYS A 79 1.56 -23.99 8.30
N VAL A 80 0.57 -23.73 7.44
CA VAL A 80 -0.52 -24.67 7.19
C VAL A 80 0.00 -25.95 6.54
N ARG A 81 0.85 -25.84 5.50
CA ARG A 81 1.50 -27.02 4.89
C ARG A 81 2.30 -27.82 5.92
N GLN A 82 3.02 -27.17 6.82
CA GLN A 82 3.75 -27.85 7.90
C GLN A 82 2.82 -28.52 8.91
N LEU A 83 1.67 -27.93 9.22
CA LEU A 83 0.67 -28.51 10.11
C LEU A 83 -0.01 -29.73 9.47
N ILE A 84 -0.39 -29.63 8.20
CA ILE A 84 -0.97 -30.75 7.44
C ILE A 84 0.03 -31.91 7.36
N LYS A 85 1.32 -31.64 7.10
CA LYS A 85 2.37 -32.66 7.14
C LYS A 85 2.51 -33.34 8.50
N ARG A 86 2.42 -32.57 9.60
CA ARG A 86 2.46 -33.10 10.98
C ARG A 86 1.25 -33.98 11.28
N VAL A 87 0.05 -33.51 10.95
CA VAL A 87 -1.20 -34.26 11.16
C VAL A 87 -1.23 -35.54 10.34
N ASN A 88 -0.69 -35.50 9.11
CA ASN A 88 -0.66 -36.66 8.22
C ASN A 88 0.57 -37.58 8.42
N ASN A 89 1.31 -37.45 9.53
CA ASN A 89 2.52 -38.23 9.84
C ASN A 89 3.54 -38.30 8.68
N ASN A 90 3.67 -37.24 7.89
CA ASN A 90 4.45 -37.19 6.64
C ASN A 90 4.07 -38.23 5.55
N GLN A 91 2.97 -38.96 5.70
CA GLN A 91 2.42 -39.81 4.65
C GLN A 91 1.74 -38.93 3.60
N PRO A 92 1.89 -39.15 2.29
CA PRO A 92 1.10 -38.45 1.27
C PRO A 92 -0.25 -39.17 1.05
N SER A 93 -1.35 -38.62 1.60
CA SER A 93 -2.72 -39.06 1.27
C SER A 93 -3.32 -38.13 0.22
N ARG A 94 -3.98 -38.71 -0.79
CA ARG A 94 -4.59 -37.97 -1.91
C ARG A 94 -5.65 -36.97 -1.41
N ASP A 95 -6.52 -37.39 -0.50
CA ASP A 95 -7.60 -36.55 0.01
C ASP A 95 -7.06 -35.39 0.84
N VAL A 96 -6.02 -35.64 1.63
CA VAL A 96 -5.33 -34.62 2.42
C VAL A 96 -4.61 -33.61 1.52
N GLN A 97 -4.01 -34.06 0.42
CA GLN A 97 -3.41 -33.17 -0.59
C GLN A 97 -4.48 -32.31 -1.28
N MET A 98 -5.60 -32.90 -1.67
CA MET A 98 -6.71 -32.16 -2.28
C MET A 98 -7.25 -31.08 -1.35
N LEU A 99 -7.42 -31.39 -0.05
CA LEU A 99 -7.81 -30.41 0.96
C LEU A 99 -6.75 -29.33 1.18
N SER A 100 -5.46 -29.70 1.20
CA SER A 100 -4.35 -28.74 1.29
C SER A 100 -4.36 -27.77 0.12
N ASP A 101 -4.52 -28.27 -1.10
CA ASP A 101 -4.52 -27.47 -2.32
C ASP A 101 -5.74 -26.56 -2.39
N ALA A 102 -6.91 -27.07 -2.02
CA ALA A 102 -8.14 -26.27 -1.88
C ALA A 102 -7.96 -25.14 -0.85
N PHE A 103 -7.36 -25.43 0.31
CA PHE A 103 -7.07 -24.43 1.33
C PHE A 103 -6.10 -23.36 0.81
N ILE A 104 -5.00 -23.77 0.18
CA ILE A 104 -4.01 -22.82 -0.36
C ILE A 104 -4.67 -21.93 -1.38
N THR A 105 -5.46 -22.50 -2.30
CA THR A 105 -6.20 -21.76 -3.33
C THR A 105 -7.17 -20.76 -2.70
N LEU A 106 -7.93 -21.17 -1.68
CA LEU A 106 -8.86 -20.29 -0.98
C LEU A 106 -8.13 -19.18 -0.23
N ALA A 107 -7.03 -19.49 0.45
CA ALA A 107 -6.20 -18.52 1.14
C ALA A 107 -5.60 -17.49 0.16
N THR A 108 -5.06 -17.94 -0.97
CA THR A 108 -4.53 -17.04 -2.01
C THR A 108 -5.62 -16.15 -2.60
N ASN A 109 -6.81 -16.71 -2.85
CA ASN A 109 -7.94 -15.94 -3.38
C ASN A 109 -8.40 -14.89 -2.38
N ASN A 110 -8.52 -15.25 -1.09
CA ASN A 110 -8.86 -14.31 -0.04
C ASN A 110 -7.81 -13.19 0.09
N ALA A 111 -6.51 -13.51 0.05
CA ALA A 111 -5.45 -12.50 0.04
C ALA A 111 -5.52 -11.56 -1.18
N CYS A 112 -5.81 -12.12 -2.36
CA CYS A 112 -6.00 -11.33 -3.58
C CYS A 112 -7.23 -10.43 -3.48
N LEU A 113 -8.33 -10.94 -2.93
CA LEU A 113 -9.56 -10.17 -2.76
C LEU A 113 -9.41 -9.06 -1.73
N THR A 114 -8.78 -9.32 -0.58
CA THR A 114 -8.55 -8.28 0.45
C THR A 114 -7.69 -7.15 -0.12
N THR A 115 -6.59 -7.49 -0.78
CA THR A 115 -5.72 -6.50 -1.43
C THR A 115 -6.44 -5.73 -2.54
N LYS A 116 -7.33 -6.36 -3.31
CA LYS A 116 -8.16 -5.71 -4.34
C LYS A 116 -9.18 -4.74 -3.72
N VAL A 117 -9.88 -5.14 -2.67
CA VAL A 117 -10.85 -4.29 -1.95
C VAL A 117 -10.14 -3.10 -1.32
N GLU A 118 -8.98 -3.30 -0.68
CA GLU A 118 -8.13 -2.22 -0.19
C GLU A 118 -7.67 -1.28 -1.33
N GLY A 119 -7.29 -1.82 -2.47
CA GLY A 119 -6.90 -1.04 -3.65
C GLY A 119 -8.05 -0.17 -4.18
N LEU A 120 -9.25 -0.75 -4.31
CA LEU A 120 -10.46 -0.08 -4.78
C LEU A 120 -10.92 1.02 -3.82
N THR A 121 -10.98 0.71 -2.53
CA THR A 121 -11.35 1.70 -1.49
C THR A 121 -10.39 2.89 -1.50
N ARG A 122 -9.07 2.64 -1.62
CA ARG A 122 -8.06 3.70 -1.78
C ARG A 122 -8.27 4.49 -3.07
N ALA A 123 -8.49 3.81 -4.20
CA ALA A 123 -8.74 4.46 -5.49
C ALA A 123 -9.95 5.40 -5.45
N VAL A 124 -11.06 4.95 -4.86
CA VAL A 124 -12.28 5.75 -4.67
C VAL A 124 -12.00 6.96 -3.78
N ASN A 125 -11.29 6.77 -2.67
CA ASN A 125 -10.93 7.87 -1.77
C ASN A 125 -10.03 8.91 -2.46
N THR A 126 -9.03 8.46 -3.22
CA THR A 126 -8.16 9.34 -4.00
C THR A 126 -8.95 10.12 -5.05
N ALA A 127 -9.86 9.45 -5.78
CA ALA A 127 -10.72 10.12 -6.76
C ALA A 127 -11.63 11.17 -6.11
N LYS A 128 -12.27 10.83 -4.98
CA LYS A 128 -13.09 11.78 -4.19
C LYS A 128 -12.27 12.98 -3.72
N GLN A 129 -11.05 12.75 -3.23
CA GLN A 129 -10.17 13.84 -2.81
C GLN A 129 -9.75 14.75 -3.98
N ARG A 130 -9.55 14.20 -5.18
CA ARG A 130 -9.28 15.00 -6.39
C ARG A 130 -10.49 15.85 -6.76
N GLN A 131 -11.69 15.30 -6.73
CA GLN A 131 -12.93 16.05 -6.99
C GLN A 131 -13.10 17.22 -6.03
N LYS A 132 -12.86 17.02 -4.72
CA LYS A 132 -12.95 18.11 -3.71
C LYS A 132 -12.00 19.28 -3.98
N LYS A 133 -10.87 19.05 -4.63
CA LYS A 133 -9.84 20.08 -4.92
C LYS A 133 -10.13 20.89 -6.19
N GLY A 134 -11.04 20.43 -7.05
CA GLY A 134 -11.51 21.16 -8.23
C GLY A 134 -12.63 22.15 -7.92
N ILE A 135 -13.15 22.19 -6.68
CA ILE A 135 -14.10 23.22 -6.27
C ILE A 135 -13.28 24.51 -6.12
N PRO A 136 -13.55 25.56 -6.93
CA PRO A 136 -12.88 26.84 -6.73
C PRO A 136 -13.16 27.26 -5.30
N VAL A 137 -12.10 27.55 -4.53
CA VAL A 137 -12.21 28.05 -3.16
C VAL A 137 -12.92 29.41 -3.14
N LEU A 138 -12.99 30.06 -4.30
CA LEU A 138 -13.44 31.44 -4.46
C LEU A 138 -14.57 31.62 -5.49
N PRO A 139 -15.65 30.82 -5.48
CA PRO A 139 -16.68 30.93 -6.51
C PRO A 139 -17.35 32.31 -6.42
N THR A 140 -17.59 32.82 -5.22
CA THR A 140 -18.22 34.13 -5.02
C THR A 140 -17.34 35.28 -5.50
N LEU A 141 -16.01 35.23 -5.32
CA LEU A 141 -15.15 36.27 -5.88
C LEU A 141 -14.96 36.14 -7.40
N LEU A 142 -14.89 34.93 -7.95
CA LEU A 142 -14.76 34.77 -9.40
C LEU A 142 -16.01 35.21 -10.18
N LEU A 143 -17.18 35.25 -9.54
CA LEU A 143 -18.43 35.76 -10.13
C LEU A 143 -18.59 37.28 -10.03
N GLN A 144 -17.67 38.00 -9.37
CA GLN A 144 -17.77 39.46 -9.31
C GLN A 144 -17.48 40.07 -10.67
N PRO A 145 -18.31 41.02 -11.17
CA PRO A 145 -18.05 41.73 -12.41
C PRO A 145 -16.67 42.39 -12.35
N ASN A 146 -15.73 41.92 -13.17
CA ASN A 146 -14.45 42.57 -13.38
C ASN A 146 -14.51 43.29 -14.73
N GLU A 147 -14.59 44.61 -14.70
CA GLU A 147 -14.62 45.49 -15.88
C GLU A 147 -13.25 45.51 -16.62
N GLY A 148 -12.62 44.35 -16.83
CA GLY A 148 -11.26 44.22 -17.36
C GLY A 148 -10.14 44.63 -16.38
N LYS A 149 -10.47 44.91 -15.11
CA LYS A 149 -9.50 45.31 -14.08
C LYS A 149 -8.89 44.10 -13.38
N SER A 150 -7.65 44.25 -12.90
CA SER A 150 -6.97 43.24 -12.07
C SER A 150 -7.73 43.04 -10.76
N GLN A 151 -8.02 41.77 -10.40
CA GLN A 151 -8.77 41.44 -9.20
C GLN A 151 -7.81 41.22 -8.02
N PHE A 152 -7.96 42.03 -6.98
CA PHE A 152 -7.13 41.96 -5.78
C PHE A 152 -7.79 41.15 -4.67
N TRP A 153 -7.12 40.08 -4.25
CA TRP A 153 -7.52 39.18 -3.16
C TRP A 153 -6.73 39.49 -1.89
N SER A 154 -7.38 40.14 -0.91
CA SER A 154 -6.77 40.34 0.41
C SER A 154 -6.98 39.10 1.30
N PRO A 155 -6.09 38.85 2.29
CA PRO A 155 -6.23 37.72 3.21
C PRO A 155 -7.58 37.65 3.94
N THR A 156 -8.20 38.79 4.22
CA THR A 156 -9.52 38.87 4.85
C THR A 156 -10.61 38.33 3.94
N LYS A 157 -10.63 38.73 2.66
CA LYS A 157 -11.62 38.27 1.69
C LYS A 157 -11.59 36.74 1.53
N LEU A 158 -10.38 36.18 1.47
CA LEU A 158 -10.18 34.73 1.39
C LEU A 158 -10.78 34.00 2.61
N LYS A 159 -10.58 34.52 3.83
CA LYS A 159 -11.14 33.94 5.05
C LYS A 159 -12.67 34.00 5.09
N ASP A 160 -13.26 35.09 4.61
CA ASP A 160 -14.72 35.25 4.59
C ASP A 160 -15.36 34.28 3.59
N GLU A 161 -14.72 34.04 2.45
CA GLU A 161 -15.17 32.99 1.52
C GLU A 161 -15.04 31.58 2.08
N GLU A 162 -13.95 31.28 2.78
CA GLU A 162 -13.81 30.01 3.50
C GLU A 162 -14.96 29.81 4.49
N ARG A 163 -15.35 30.85 5.23
CA ARG A 163 -16.51 30.81 6.13
C ARG A 163 -17.81 30.52 5.39
N ILE A 164 -18.08 31.26 4.30
CA ILE A 164 -19.30 31.09 3.49
C ILE A 164 -19.37 29.69 2.88
N THR A 165 -18.27 29.20 2.32
CA THR A 165 -18.22 27.88 1.68
C THR A 165 -18.38 26.76 2.71
N ASN A 166 -17.81 26.89 3.91
CA ASN A 166 -17.97 25.93 4.99
C ASN A 166 -19.42 25.90 5.51
N ALA A 167 -20.04 27.07 5.72
CA ALA A 167 -21.44 27.15 6.12
C ALA A 167 -22.41 26.52 5.09
N LYS A 168 -22.13 26.69 3.79
CA LYS A 168 -22.93 26.03 2.73
C LYS A 168 -22.76 24.50 2.76
N LYS A 169 -21.56 23.99 3.06
CA LYS A 169 -21.31 22.54 3.15
C LYS A 169 -22.03 21.92 4.35
N THR A 170 -21.99 22.56 5.51
CA THR A 170 -22.67 22.04 6.72
C THR A 170 -24.19 21.99 6.50
N ALA A 171 -24.79 23.04 5.92
CA ALA A 171 -26.21 23.04 5.59
C ALA A 171 -26.61 21.92 4.61
N GLN A 172 -25.78 21.65 3.59
CA GLN A 172 -26.02 20.54 2.64
C GLN A 172 -25.88 19.16 3.29
N GLU A 173 -24.99 19.00 4.27
CA GLU A 173 -24.85 17.75 5.02
C GLU A 173 -26.07 17.50 5.90
N GLU A 174 -26.57 18.52 6.60
CA GLU A 174 -27.81 18.45 7.38
C GLU A 174 -29.02 18.11 6.52
N GLU A 175 -29.15 18.70 5.32
CA GLU A 175 -30.24 18.40 4.40
C GLU A 175 -30.20 16.95 3.88
N LYS A 176 -29.00 16.40 3.65
CA LYS A 176 -28.84 15.00 3.23
C LYS A 176 -29.20 14.02 4.35
N ILE A 177 -28.84 14.34 5.59
CA ILE A 177 -29.21 13.54 6.76
C ILE A 177 -30.74 13.51 6.88
N ARG A 178 -31.40 14.68 6.79
CA ARG A 178 -32.87 14.79 6.84
C ARG A 178 -33.61 14.04 5.71
N LYS A 179 -32.98 13.85 4.55
CA LYS A 179 -33.58 13.11 3.42
C LYS A 179 -33.32 11.61 3.45
N ALA A 180 -32.39 11.16 4.30
CA ALA A 180 -32.05 9.75 4.46
C ALA A 180 -32.81 9.08 5.63
N GLU A 181 -33.43 9.90 6.48
CA GLU A 181 -34.38 9.53 7.53
C GLU A 181 -35.81 9.45 6.96
#